data_AF-A0A1H1HEA8-F1
#
_entry.id   AF-A0A1H1HEA8-F1
#
_cell.length_a   1.000
_cell.length_b   1.000
_cell.length_c   1.000
_cell.angle_alpha   90.00
_cell.angle_beta   90.00
_cell.angle_gamma   90.00
#
_symmetry.space_group_name_H-M   'P 1'
#
loop_
_entity.id
_entity.type
_entity.pdbx_description
1 polymer ?
#
loop_
_entity_poly.entity_id
_entity_poly.type
_entity_poly.pdbx_seq_one_letter_code
_entity_poly.pdbx_strand_id
1 'polypeptide(L)' 'MQPQRRSYTKSFKVQVIQECAQPGTSIASVSLSHSLNANLVHKWIWVQTQKNTELQPAFIP' A
#
# COMPACT_ATOMS: atom_id res chain seq x y z
N MET A 1 5.95 7.25 27.48
CA MET A 1 6.08 8.09 26.25
C MET A 1 5.44 7.30 25.12
N GLN A 2 4.29 7.73 24.59
CA GLN A 2 3.61 6.96 23.53
C GLN A 2 4.40 7.10 22.23
N PRO A 3 4.66 6.00 21.48
CA PRO A 3 5.33 6.10 20.20
C PRO A 3 4.44 6.92 19.25
N GLN A 4 4.97 8.05 18.78
CA GLN A 4 4.24 8.93 17.88
C GLN A 4 4.05 8.25 16.53
N ARG A 5 2.80 7.86 16.25
CA ARG A 5 2.45 7.24 14.98
C ARG A 5 2.61 8.28 13.87
N ARG A 6 3.54 8.04 12.94
CA ARG A 6 3.63 8.85 11.71
C ARG A 6 2.35 8.65 10.90
N SER A 7 1.67 9.75 10.61
CA SER A 7 0.56 9.76 9.66
C SER A 7 1.12 10.04 8.27
N TYR A 8 0.69 9.25 7.29
CA TYR A 8 1.08 9.41 5.88
C TYR A 8 -0.13 9.87 5.08
N THR A 9 0.08 10.86 4.21
CA THR A 9 -0.95 11.37 3.32
C THR A 9 -1.41 10.30 2.32
N LYS A 10 -2.65 10.44 1.83
CA LYS A 10 -3.22 9.49 0.88
C LYS A 10 -2.40 9.41 -0.40
N SER A 11 -1.96 10.56 -0.93
CA SER A 11 -1.14 10.63 -2.14
C SER A 11 0.18 9.86 -1.99
N PHE A 12 0.85 9.99 -0.83
CA PHE A 12 2.09 9.26 -0.57
C PHE A 12 1.86 7.75 -0.54
N LYS A 13 0.80 7.27 0.12
CA LYS A 13 0.45 5.84 0.12
C LYS A 13 0.21 5.31 -1.30
N VAL A 14 -0.51 6.06 -2.14
CA VAL A 14 -0.79 5.67 -3.52
C VAL A 14 0.50 5.59 -4.34
N GLN A 15 1.40 6.56 -4.20
CA GLN A 15 2.70 6.55 -4.88
C GLN A 15 3.50 5.30 -4.52
N VAL A 16 3.62 4.99 -3.21
CA VAL A 16 4.35 3.81 -2.75
C VAL A 16 3.71 2.50 -3.25
N ILE A 17 2.38 2.41 -3.27
CA ILE A 17 1.67 1.23 -3.81
C ILE A 17 1.91 1.09 -5.31
N GLN A 18 1.87 2.19 -6.07
CA GLN A 18 2.06 2.19 -7.51
C GLN A 18 3.50 1.83 -7.90
N GLU A 19 4.49 2.27 -7.12
CA GLU A 19 5.87 1.80 -7.25
C GLU A 19 5.98 0.31 -6.97
N CYS A 20 5.29 -0.22 -5.95
CA CYS A 20 5.25 -1.67 -5.71
C CYS A 20 4.57 -2.48 -6.81
N ALA A 21 3.69 -1.85 -7.61
CA ALA A 21 3.00 -2.49 -8.72
C ALA A 21 3.84 -2.57 -10.00
N GLN A 22 5.04 -1.98 -10.02
CA GLN A 22 5.93 -2.06 -11.18
C GLN A 22 6.50 -3.48 -11.34
N PRO A 23 6.61 -3.98 -12.57
CA PRO A 23 7.20 -5.29 -12.82
C PRO A 23 8.68 -5.28 -12.43
N GLY A 24 9.08 -6.19 -11.53
CA GLY A 24 10.46 -6.34 -11.07
C GLY A 24 10.81 -5.57 -9.79
N THR A 25 9.92 -4.74 -9.26
CA THR A 25 10.11 -4.10 -7.95
C THR A 25 9.46 -4.92 -6.85
N SER A 26 10.23 -5.23 -5.80
CA SER A 26 9.69 -5.89 -4.61
C SER A 26 9.24 -4.87 -3.57
N ILE A 27 8.18 -5.21 -2.80
CA ILE A 27 7.66 -4.40 -1.70
C ILE A 27 8.78 -4.04 -0.70
N ALA A 28 9.68 -4.98 -0.43
CA ALA A 28 10.84 -4.75 0.44
C ALA A 28 11.80 -3.69 -0.12
N SER A 29 12.08 -3.73 -1.43
CA SER A 29 12.95 -2.76 -2.11
C SER A 29 12.35 -1.36 -2.08
N VAL A 30 11.06 -1.22 -2.40
CA VAL A 30 10.36 0.07 -2.33
C VAL A 30 10.33 0.59 -0.89
N SER A 31 10.05 -0.29 0.07
CA SER A 31 10.07 0.07 1.49
C SER A 31 11.43 0.56 1.95
N LEU A 32 12.52 -0.08 1.49
CA LEU A 32 13.89 0.33 1.82
C LEU A 32 14.21 1.71 1.23
N SER A 33 13.87 1.95 -0.04
CA SER A 33 14.07 3.24 -0.70
C SER A 33 13.35 4.40 0.01
N HIS A 34 12.15 4.15 0.52
CA HIS A 34 11.35 5.15 1.24
C HIS A 34 11.59 5.15 2.76
N SER A 35 12.50 4.32 3.28
CA SER A 35 12.71 4.11 4.73
C SER A 35 11.41 3.81 5.49
N LEU A 36 10.54 3.02 4.87
CA LEU A 36 9.27 2.57 5.42
C LEU A 36 9.40 1.15 5.97
N ASN A 37 8.40 0.74 6.76
CA ASN A 37 8.26 -0.64 7.19
C ASN A 37 7.48 -1.43 6.11
N ALA A 38 8.02 -2.56 5.65
CA ALA A 38 7.38 -3.37 4.60
C ALA A 38 5.98 -3.86 5.01
N ASN A 39 5.72 -4.12 6.29
CA ASN A 39 4.40 -4.50 6.78
C ASN A 39 3.38 -3.36 6.64
N LEU A 40 3.83 -2.11 6.74
CA LEU A 40 2.98 -0.94 6.55
C LEU A 40 2.56 -0.83 5.08
N VAL A 41 3.51 -1.00 4.16
CA VAL A 41 3.25 -1.01 2.71
C VAL A 41 2.31 -2.16 2.34
N HIS A 42 2.55 -3.36 2.86
CA HIS A 42 1.67 -4.51 2.66
C HIS A 42 0.23 -4.25 3.14
N LYS A 43 0.07 -3.63 4.32
CA LYS A 43 -1.25 -3.20 4.82
C LYS A 43 -1.92 -2.21 3.88
N TRP A 44 -1.18 -1.25 3.32
CA TRP A 44 -1.74 -0.27 2.40
C TRP A 44 -2.19 -0.89 1.08
N ILE A 45 -1.40 -1.83 0.52
CA ILE A 45 -1.79 -2.60 -0.66
C ILE A 45 -3.08 -3.37 -0.39
N TRP A 46 -3.16 -4.06 0.76
CA TRP A 46 -4.35 -4.86 1.11
C TRP A 46 -5.62 -4.01 1.28
N VAL A 47 -5.51 -2.85 1.95
CA VAL A 47 -6.63 -1.90 2.09
C VAL A 47 -7.06 -1.32 0.74
N GLN A 48 -6.10 -1.03 -0.15
CA GLN A 48 -6.38 -0.53 -1.49
C GLN A 48 -7.07 -1.59 -2.36
N THR A 49 -6.62 -2.84 -2.30
CA THR A 49 -7.25 -3.97 -2.99
C THR A 49 -8.68 -4.18 -2.50
N GLN A 50 -8.92 -4.22 -1.18
CA GLN A 50 -10.28 -4.37 -0.64
C GLN A 50 -11.22 -3.27 -1.11
N LYS A 51 -10.75 -2.02 -1.10
CA LYS A 51 -11.53 -0.88 -1.59
C LYS A 51 -11.80 -0.94 -3.10
N ASN A 52 -10.98 -1.65 -3.87
CA ASN A 52 -11.25 -1.94 -5.28
C ASN A 52 -12.23 -3.12 -5.42
N THR A 53 -12.13 -4.14 -4.57
CA THR A 53 -13.07 -5.27 -4.54
C THR A 53 -14.50 -4.83 -4.26
N GLU A 54 -14.73 -3.80 -3.43
CA GLU A 54 -16.08 -3.24 -3.20
C GLU A 54 -16.65 -2.45 -4.40
N LEU A 55 -15.81 -2.10 -5.38
CA LEU A 55 -16.24 -1.44 -6.63
C LEU A 55 -16.43 -2.42 -7.79
N GLN A 56 -16.12 -3.71 -7.60
CA GLN A 56 -16.45 -4.75 -8.55
C GLN A 56 -17.82 -5.30 -8.13
N PRO A 57 -18.93 -5.03 -8.87
CA PRO A 57 -20.17 -5.73 -8.61
C PRO A 57 -19.89 -7.22 -8.82
N ALA A 58 -19.97 -7.97 -7.73
CA ALA A 58 -19.84 -9.41 -7.74
C ALA A 58 -20.84 -9.98 -8.75
N PHE A 59 -20.31 -10.72 -9.72
CA PHE A 59 -20.95 -11.87 -10.35
C PHE A 59 -22.27 -11.59 -11.10
N ILE A 60 -22.22 -11.68 -12.43
CA ILE A 60 -23.39 -11.97 -13.26
C ILE A 60 -23.24 -13.45 -13.67
N PRO A 61 -24.28 -14.31 -13.50
CA PRO A 61 -24.19 -15.77 -13.57
C PRO A 61 -23.76 -16.34 -14.92
#